data_AF-A0AAW6YPE0-F1
#
_entry.id   AF-A0AAW6YPE0-F1
#
_cell.length_a   1.000
_cell.length_b   1.000
_cell.length_c   1.000
_cell.angle_alpha   90.00
_cell.angle_beta   90.00
_cell.angle_gamma   90.00
#
_symmetry.space_group_name_H-M   'P 1'
#
loop_
_entity.id
_entity.type
_entity.pdbx_description
1 polymer ?
#
loop_
_entity_poly.entity_id
_entity_poly.type
_entity_poly.pdbx_seq_one_letter_code
_entity_poly.pdbx_strand_id
1 'polypeptide(L)' 'TYRAFKIEFVYQETFQSLEELALKTKDYVHLWNYHRIHGSLNYQTPMTKRLIA' A
#
# COMPACT_ATOMS: atom_id res chain seq x y z
N THR A 1 2.82 6.90 3.43
CA THR A 1 4.25 7.24 3.62
C THR A 1 5.01 5.96 3.91
N TYR A 2 6.33 5.95 3.69
CA TYR A 2 7.18 4.79 3.94
C TYR A 2 7.09 4.27 5.40
N ARG A 3 6.75 5.15 6.36
CA ARG A 3 6.46 4.76 7.75
C ARG A 3 5.30 3.75 7.87
N ALA A 4 4.20 3.98 7.17
CA ALA A 4 3.04 3.09 7.21
C ALA A 4 3.38 1.72 6.63
N PHE A 5 4.10 1.68 5.50
CA PHE A 5 4.59 0.43 4.91
C PHE A 5 5.43 -0.39 5.90
N LYS A 6 6.36 0.25 6.61
CA LYS A 6 7.16 -0.49 7.61
C LYS A 6 6.33 -1.04 8.76
N ILE A 7 5.45 -0.22 9.34
CA ILE A 7 4.69 -0.58 10.54
C ILE A 7 3.61 -1.63 10.24
N GLU A 8 2.89 -1.47 9.13
CA GLU A 8 1.73 -2.29 8.79
C GLU A 8 2.11 -3.57 8.02
N PHE A 9 3.23 -3.56 7.30
CA PHE A 9 3.64 -4.66 6.44
C PHE A 9 4.97 -5.29 6.90
N VAL A 10 6.07 -4.54 6.83
CA VAL A 10 7.42 -5.11 7.04
C VAL A 10 7.60 -5.69 8.45
N TYR A 11 7.03 -5.05 9.47
CA TYR A 11 7.19 -5.50 10.86
C TYR A 11 6.13 -6.49 11.34
N GLN A 12 5.06 -6.71 10.56
CA GLN A 12 3.97 -7.63 10.93
C GLN A 12 4.13 -9.01 10.31
N GLU A 13 4.92 -9.12 9.25
CA GLU A 13 5.03 -10.32 8.43
C GLU A 13 6.45 -10.91 8.48
N THR A 14 6.54 -12.23 8.41
CA THR A 14 7.77 -12.92 8.06
C THR A 14 7.54 -13.64 6.73
N PHE A 15 8.52 -13.61 5.84
CA PHE A 15 8.41 -14.16 4.49
C PHE A 15 9.27 -15.41 4.38
N GLN A 16 8.71 -16.49 3.83
CA GLN A 16 9.40 -17.75 3.64
C GLN A 16 10.23 -17.78 2.34
N SER A 17 9.90 -16.89 1.39
CA SER A 17 10.63 -16.76 0.13
C SER A 17 10.59 -15.34 -0.44
N LEU A 18 11.52 -15.05 -1.36
CA LEU A 18 11.49 -13.80 -2.11
C LEU A 18 10.25 -13.67 -3.00
N GLU A 19 9.72 -14.79 -3.49
CA GLU A 19 8.50 -14.82 -4.30
C GLU A 19 7.29 -14.41 -3.46
N GLU A 20 7.16 -14.93 -2.24
CA GLU A 20 6.10 -14.55 -1.31
C GLU A 20 6.19 -13.08 -0.95
N LEU A 21 7.39 -12.59 -0.63
CA LEU A 21 7.62 -11.16 -0.38
C LEU A 21 7.19 -10.31 -1.58
N ALA A 22 7.56 -10.69 -2.79
CA ALA A 22 7.20 -9.96 -4.01
C ALA A 22 5.69 -9.94 -4.24
N LEU A 23 5.00 -11.07 -4.05
CA LEU A 23 3.55 -11.18 -4.19
C LEU A 23 2.83 -10.29 -3.17
N LYS A 24 3.11 -10.49 -1.88
CA LYS A 24 2.50 -9.71 -0.79
C LYS A 24 2.79 -8.20 -0.91
N THR A 25 3.98 -7.83 -1.39
CA THR A 25 4.33 -6.43 -1.64
C THR A 25 3.46 -5.82 -2.75
N LYS A 26 3.22 -6.57 -3.84
CA LYS A 26 2.30 -6.11 -4.92
C LYS A 26 0.89 -5.90 -4.38
N ASP A 27 0.41 -6.80 -3.53
CA ASP A 27 -0.91 -6.68 -2.90
C ASP A 27 -1.01 -5.45 -2.00
N TYR A 28 0.01 -5.19 -1.17
CA TYR A 28 0.06 -3.98 -0.34
C TYR A 28 0.01 -2.71 -1.20
N VAL A 29 0.79 -2.67 -2.29
CA VAL A 29 0.80 -1.52 -3.21
C VAL A 29 -0.56 -1.33 -3.90
N HIS A 30 -1.21 -2.43 -4.29
CA HIS A 30 -2.55 -2.37 -4.89
C HIS A 30 -3.60 -1.85 -3.89
N LEU A 31 -3.58 -2.35 -2.65
CA LEU A 31 -4.43 -1.85 -1.57
C LEU A 31 -4.18 -0.36 -1.33
N TRP A 32 -2.92 0.05 -1.23
CA TRP A 32 -2.54 1.45 -1.01
C TRP A 32 -3.07 2.37 -2.11
N ASN A 33 -2.95 1.95 -3.38
CA ASN A 33 -3.26 2.81 -4.52
C ASN A 33 -4.75 2.86 -4.87
N TYR A 34 -5.49 1.77 -4.68
CA TYR A 34 -6.86 1.65 -5.17
C TYR A 34 -7.93 1.55 -4.08
N HIS A 35 -7.56 1.20 -2.84
CA HIS A 35 -8.53 0.91 -1.79
C HIS A 35 -8.32 1.81 -0.57
N ARG A 36 -7.08 2.17 -0.26
CA ARG A 36 -6.77 3.00 0.91
C ARG A 36 -7.17 4.45 0.66
N ILE A 37 -7.95 4.97 1.60
CA ILE A 37 -8.38 6.36 1.61
C ILE A 37 -7.38 7.20 2.41
N HIS A 38 -6.99 8.35 1.88
CA HIS A 38 -6.04 9.23 2.54
C HIS A 38 -6.68 10.58 2.89
N GLY A 39 -6.61 10.98 4.16
CA GLY A 39 -7.11 12.28 4.62
C GLY A 39 -6.43 13.46 3.89
N SER A 40 -5.12 13.35 3.63
CA SER A 40 -4.37 14.35 2.84
C SER A 40 -4.78 14.43 1.37
N LEU A 41 -5.53 13.44 0.86
CA LEU A 41 -6.08 13.41 -0.49
C LEU A 41 -7.58 13.75 -0.51
N ASN A 42 -8.07 14.51 0.48
CA ASN A 42 -9.49 14.81 0.64
C ASN A 42 -10.36 13.53 0.68
N TYR A 43 -9.89 12.54 1.45
CA TYR A 43 -10.55 11.24 1.57
C TYR A 43 -10.74 10.51 0.23
N GLN A 44 -9.73 10.57 -0.64
CA GLN A 44 -9.69 9.80 -1.89
C GLN A 44 -8.51 8.82 -1.89
N THR A 45 -8.57 7.85 -2.80
CA THR A 45 -7.45 6.95 -3.07
C THR A 45 -6.42 7.65 -3.95
N PRO A 46 -5.13 7.24 -3.92
CA PRO A 46 -4.11 7.80 -4.79
C PRO A 46 -4.48 7.70 -6.27
N MET A 47 -5.07 6.59 -6.70
CA MET A 47 -5.50 6.42 -8.09
C MET A 47 -6.71 7.26 -8.46
N THR A 48 -7.69 7.40 -7.57
CA THR A 48 -8.80 8.34 -7.77
C THR A 48 -8.26 9.75 -7.99
N LYS A 49 -7.31 10.20 -7.16
CA LYS A 49 -6.72 11.53 -7.31
C LYS A 49 -5.96 11.69 -8.63
N ARG A 50 -5.27 10.65 -9.10
CA ARG A 50 -4.54 10.65 -10.38
C ARG A 50 -5.47 10.73 -11.59
N LEU A 51 -6.63 10.09 -11.55
CA LEU A 51 -7.60 10.10 -12.66
C LEU A 51 -8.35 11.44 -12.78
N ILE A 52 -8.40 12.21 -11.69
CA ILE A 52 -9.07 13.51 -11.63
C ILE A 52 -8.07 14.66 -11.90
N ALA A 53 -6.77 14.41 -11.80
CA ALA A 53 -5.70 15.39 -11.97
C ALA A 53 -5.31 15.61 -13.43
#